data_AF-A0A2W4I788-F1
#
_entry.id   AF-A0A2W4I788-F1
#
_cell.length_a   1.000
_cell.length_b   1.000
_cell.length_c   1.000
_cell.angle_alpha   90.00
_cell.angle_beta   90.00
_cell.angle_gamma   90.00
#
_symmetry.space_group_name_H-M   'P 1'
#
loop_
_entity.id
_entity.type
_entity.pdbx_description
1 polymer ?
#
loop_
_entity_poly.entity_id
_entity_poly.type
_entity_poly.pdbx_seq_one_letter_code
_entity_poly.pdbx_strand_id
1 'polypeptide(L)'
;FLGLDTDNGYEFINYNLFNWCESQGITFTRSRPYKKNDQAHVEERNGSVVRKYVGYDRLEGRIAHRLLAQMYETLRLYQNFFQPSNKLLLKKRTGAKVYRKYDAAKTPYQRILESELVEEKAKEKLRKQYAKLDPLKLLKKLQTIQEKVKAISLPSLFPRSLKRRKRQQCANLREHLVIAINETKKLTVREIIKTLPPGCIVQPSDFLQFSNRTTIDFHLKTMKKRGEIERIGRGVYRIPGHASTKVVHLSSQKIDEATVSQ
;
A
#
# COMPACT_ATOMS: atom_id res chain seq x y z
N PHE A 1 -16.23 -10.22 -29.41
CA PHE A 1 -16.48 -11.02 -28.20
C PHE A 1 -16.59 -10.07 -27.03
N LEU A 2 -17.74 -10.05 -26.34
CA LEU A 2 -17.97 -9.23 -25.15
C LEU A 2 -18.10 -10.18 -23.96
N GLY A 3 -17.22 -10.02 -22.97
CA GLY A 3 -17.17 -10.88 -21.80
C GLY A 3 -17.00 -10.09 -20.52
N LEU A 4 -17.43 -10.70 -19.41
CA LEU A 4 -17.28 -10.20 -18.05
C LEU A 4 -16.56 -11.26 -17.21
N ASP A 5 -15.32 -10.95 -16.82
CA ASP A 5 -14.46 -11.81 -16.00
C ASP A 5 -14.44 -11.33 -14.53
N THR A 6 -15.10 -12.06 -13.62
CA THR A 6 -15.13 -11.70 -12.19
C THR A 6 -14.15 -12.53 -11.35
N ASP A 7 -13.94 -12.11 -10.11
CA ASP A 7 -13.34 -12.98 -9.11
C ASP A 7 -14.36 -14.00 -8.58
N ASN A 8 -14.00 -14.72 -7.52
CA ASN A 8 -14.86 -15.72 -6.90
C ASN A 8 -15.73 -15.15 -5.76
N GLY A 9 -15.95 -13.83 -5.72
CA GLY A 9 -16.82 -13.19 -4.75
C GLY A 9 -18.29 -13.54 -4.96
N TYR A 10 -19.01 -13.81 -3.87
CA TYR A 10 -20.45 -14.12 -3.91
C TYR A 10 -21.29 -12.93 -4.39
N GLU A 11 -20.78 -11.70 -4.25
CA GLU A 11 -21.40 -10.49 -4.77
C GLU A 11 -21.51 -10.48 -6.31
N PHE A 12 -20.66 -11.24 -7.00
CA PHE A 12 -20.65 -11.37 -8.46
C PHE A 12 -21.18 -12.72 -8.94
N ILE A 13 -20.93 -13.79 -8.18
CA ILE A 13 -21.44 -15.13 -8.50
C ILE A 13 -22.86 -15.27 -7.94
N ASN A 14 -23.83 -14.71 -8.65
CA ASN A 14 -25.25 -14.83 -8.33
C ASN A 14 -26.11 -14.93 -9.60
N TYR A 15 -27.31 -15.50 -9.45
CA TYR A 15 -28.25 -15.71 -10.56
C TYR A 15 -28.68 -14.42 -11.24
N ASN A 16 -28.79 -13.31 -10.52
CA ASN A 16 -29.23 -12.04 -11.12
C ASN A 16 -28.21 -11.53 -12.15
N LEU A 17 -26.92 -11.51 -11.79
CA LEU A 17 -25.87 -11.08 -12.71
C LEU A 17 -25.70 -12.07 -13.86
N PHE A 18 -25.78 -13.37 -13.59
CA PHE A 18 -25.68 -14.40 -14.62
C PHE A 18 -26.82 -14.29 -15.66
N ASN A 19 -28.07 -14.24 -15.21
CA ASN A 19 -29.24 -14.14 -16.10
C ASN A 19 -29.21 -12.83 -16.90
N TRP A 20 -28.77 -11.73 -16.28
CA TRP A 20 -28.57 -10.48 -16.99
C TRP A 20 -27.52 -10.62 -18.09
N CYS A 21 -26.36 -11.21 -17.79
CA CYS A 21 -25.30 -11.46 -18.79
C CYS A 21 -25.83 -12.32 -19.96
N GLU A 22 -26.56 -13.40 -19.70
CA GLU A 22 -27.19 -14.21 -20.75
C GLU A 22 -28.14 -13.38 -21.61
N SER A 23 -29.03 -12.60 -20.98
CA SER A 23 -29.99 -11.75 -21.72
C SER A 23 -29.32 -10.71 -22.61
N GLN A 24 -28.12 -10.26 -22.24
CA GLN A 24 -27.33 -9.28 -22.99
C GLN A 24 -26.34 -9.92 -23.97
N GLY A 25 -26.28 -11.26 -24.04
CA GLY A 25 -25.28 -11.97 -24.84
C GLY A 25 -23.84 -11.75 -24.37
N ILE A 26 -23.63 -11.46 -23.09
CA ILE A 26 -22.32 -11.25 -22.47
C ILE A 26 -21.83 -12.59 -21.92
N THR A 27 -20.66 -13.03 -22.37
CA THR A 27 -20.06 -14.25 -21.82
C THR A 27 -19.57 -13.99 -20.40
N PHE A 28 -20.13 -14.70 -19.42
CA PHE A 28 -19.74 -14.59 -18.02
C PHE A 28 -18.72 -15.65 -17.63
N THR A 29 -17.58 -15.20 -17.10
CA THR A 29 -16.43 -16.05 -16.72
C THR A 29 -15.92 -15.66 -15.35
N ARG A 30 -15.26 -16.59 -14.65
CA ARG A 30 -14.67 -16.36 -13.33
C ARG A 30 -13.21 -16.76 -13.27
N SER A 31 -12.45 -16.07 -12.44
CA SER A 31 -11.03 -16.36 -12.21
C SER A 31 -10.81 -17.74 -11.59
N ARG A 32 -9.66 -18.37 -11.87
CA ARG A 32 -9.33 -19.66 -11.27
C ARG A 32 -9.11 -19.54 -9.76
N PRO A 33 -9.53 -20.56 -8.98
CA PRO A 33 -9.21 -20.60 -7.56
C PRO A 33 -7.72 -20.39 -7.29
N TYR A 34 -7.41 -19.55 -6.31
CA TYR A 34 -6.04 -19.25 -5.83
C TYR A 34 -5.08 -18.65 -6.86
N LYS A 35 -5.57 -18.10 -7.98
CA LYS A 35 -4.71 -17.51 -9.02
C LYS A 35 -4.73 -15.98 -9.03
N LYS A 36 -3.93 -15.36 -8.15
CA LYS A 36 -3.84 -13.88 -7.97
C LYS A 36 -3.54 -13.07 -9.23
N ASN A 37 -2.90 -13.69 -10.23
CA ASN A 37 -2.54 -12.99 -11.46
C ASN A 37 -3.70 -12.82 -12.44
N ASP A 38 -4.78 -13.59 -12.27
CA ASP A 38 -5.94 -13.53 -13.18
C ASP A 38 -6.67 -12.18 -13.07
N GLN A 39 -6.57 -11.49 -11.91
CA GLN A 39 -7.20 -10.19 -11.65
C GLN A 39 -6.20 -9.05 -11.44
N ALA A 40 -4.96 -9.21 -11.93
CA ALA A 40 -3.87 -8.27 -11.66
C ALA A 40 -4.19 -6.82 -12.09
N HIS A 41 -4.88 -6.63 -13.22
CA HIS A 41 -5.23 -5.30 -13.72
C HIS A 41 -6.31 -4.62 -12.87
N VAL A 42 -7.31 -5.37 -12.41
CA VAL A 42 -8.33 -4.85 -11.49
C VAL A 42 -7.69 -4.43 -10.17
N GLU A 43 -6.82 -5.28 -9.61
CA GLU A 43 -6.10 -4.98 -8.37
C GLU A 43 -5.15 -3.78 -8.49
N GLU A 44 -4.49 -3.62 -9.64
CA GLU A 44 -3.67 -2.44 -9.93
C GLU A 44 -4.52 -1.16 -9.90
N ARG A 45 -5.73 -1.18 -10.49
CA ARG A 45 -6.65 -0.04 -10.49
C ARG A 45 -7.26 0.23 -9.12
N ASN A 46 -7.58 -0.83 -8.36
CA ASN A 46 -8.00 -0.72 -6.97
C ASN A 46 -6.93 -0.01 -6.13
N GLY A 47 -5.65 -0.34 -6.35
CA GLY A 47 -4.54 0.32 -5.67
C GLY A 47 -4.28 1.76 -6.12
N SER A 48 -4.17 1.98 -7.43
CA SER A 48 -3.71 3.25 -8.01
C SER A 48 -4.79 4.33 -8.06
N VAL A 49 -6.06 3.94 -8.11
CA VAL A 49 -7.20 4.85 -8.21
C VAL A 49 -8.06 4.75 -6.96
N VAL A 50 -8.77 3.64 -6.75
CA VAL A 50 -9.79 3.53 -5.70
C VAL A 50 -9.21 3.88 -4.33
N ARG A 51 -8.16 3.18 -3.89
CA ARG A 51 -7.54 3.41 -2.58
C ARG A 51 -6.81 4.74 -2.46
N LYS A 52 -6.40 5.34 -3.58
CA LYS A 52 -5.75 6.66 -3.59
C LYS A 52 -6.77 7.77 -3.27
N TYR A 53 -7.99 7.65 -3.77
CA TYR A 53 -9.03 8.68 -3.60
C TYR A 53 -9.96 8.39 -2.43
N VAL A 54 -10.43 7.14 -2.26
CA VAL A 54 -11.35 6.75 -1.19
C VAL A 54 -10.64 6.64 0.16
N GLY A 55 -9.42 6.10 0.17
CA GLY A 55 -8.73 5.71 1.39
C GLY A 55 -8.99 4.25 1.78
N TYR A 56 -8.79 3.93 3.06
CA TYR A 56 -8.86 2.57 3.61
C TYR A 56 -9.88 2.43 4.74
N ASP A 57 -10.50 3.53 5.13
CA ASP A 57 -11.44 3.57 6.24
C ASP A 57 -12.75 2.86 5.86
N ARG A 58 -13.47 2.38 6.86
CA ARG A 58 -14.72 1.66 6.67
C ARG A 58 -15.84 2.66 6.38
N LEU A 59 -16.61 2.38 5.35
CA LEU A 59 -17.70 3.24 4.88
C LEU A 59 -19.00 2.46 4.93
N GLU A 60 -20.00 3.01 5.62
CA GLU A 60 -21.26 2.32 5.87
C GLU A 60 -22.47 3.20 5.63
N GLY A 61 -23.58 2.57 5.28
CA GLY A 61 -24.87 3.23 5.13
C GLY A 61 -25.06 3.98 3.80
N ARG A 62 -26.29 4.47 3.63
CA ARG A 62 -26.75 5.10 2.38
C ARG A 62 -26.02 6.40 2.05
N ILE A 63 -25.59 7.14 3.07
CA ILE A 63 -24.86 8.41 2.90
C ILE A 63 -23.49 8.13 2.27
N ALA A 64 -22.74 7.16 2.80
CA ALA A 64 -21.46 6.77 2.24
C ALA A 64 -21.58 6.29 0.79
N HIS A 65 -22.58 5.46 0.50
CA HIS A 65 -22.87 5.00 -0.86
C HIS A 65 -23.08 6.17 -1.84
N ARG A 66 -23.91 7.16 -1.48
CA ARG A 66 -24.17 8.34 -2.33
C ARG A 66 -22.91 9.17 -2.56
N LEU A 67 -22.10 9.40 -1.53
CA LEU A 67 -20.85 10.15 -1.67
C LEU A 67 -19.84 9.40 -2.54
N LEU A 68 -19.71 8.08 -2.38
CA LEU A 68 -18.87 7.25 -3.24
C LEU A 68 -19.33 7.31 -4.70
N ALA A 69 -20.63 7.21 -4.96
CA ALA A 69 -21.19 7.35 -6.31
C ALA A 69 -20.81 8.70 -6.95
N GLN A 70 -21.04 9.81 -6.24
CA GLN A 70 -20.65 11.15 -6.71
C GLN A 70 -19.14 11.30 -6.92
N MET A 71 -18.34 10.68 -6.05
CA MET A 71 -16.89 10.68 -6.19
C MET A 71 -16.48 9.93 -7.45
N TYR A 72 -17.00 8.73 -7.69
CA TYR A 72 -16.66 7.93 -8.87
C TYR A 72 -17.14 8.56 -10.18
N GLU A 73 -18.29 9.22 -10.19
CA GLU A 73 -18.76 9.99 -11.35
C GLU A 73 -17.79 11.12 -11.72
N THR A 74 -17.22 11.79 -10.73
CA THR A 74 -16.23 12.87 -10.94
C THR A 74 -14.86 12.28 -11.27
N LEU A 75 -14.47 11.22 -10.57
CA LEU A 75 -13.17 10.59 -10.68
C LEU A 75 -12.98 9.91 -12.03
N ARG A 76 -14.01 9.29 -12.60
CA ARG A 76 -13.92 8.70 -13.94
C ARG A 76 -13.55 9.74 -15.00
N LEU A 77 -14.09 10.95 -14.89
CA LEU A 77 -13.80 12.05 -15.82
C LEU A 77 -12.36 12.52 -15.64
N TYR A 78 -11.98 12.79 -14.40
CA TYR A 78 -10.61 13.21 -14.08
C TYR A 78 -9.57 12.18 -14.55
N GLN A 79 -9.78 10.92 -14.21
CA GLN A 79 -8.84 9.84 -14.48
C GLN A 79 -8.74 9.47 -15.97
N ASN A 80 -9.84 9.53 -16.72
CA ASN A 80 -9.82 9.12 -18.13
C ASN A 80 -9.39 10.24 -19.07
N PHE A 81 -9.71 11.50 -18.76
CA PHE A 81 -9.41 12.62 -19.64
C PHE A 81 -8.10 13.34 -19.31
N PHE A 82 -7.67 13.34 -18.03
CA PHE A 82 -6.56 14.21 -17.59
C PHE A 82 -5.40 13.49 -16.91
N GLN A 83 -5.50 12.19 -16.62
CA GLN A 83 -4.42 11.43 -15.98
C GLN A 83 -3.69 10.55 -17.00
N PRO A 84 -2.49 10.94 -17.46
CA PRO A 84 -1.73 10.14 -18.40
C PRO A 84 -1.22 8.86 -17.75
N SER A 85 -1.12 7.80 -18.54
CA SER A 85 -0.61 6.50 -18.10
C SER A 85 0.37 5.93 -19.11
N ASN A 86 1.43 5.30 -18.58
CA ASN A 86 2.41 4.58 -19.39
C ASN A 86 1.91 3.16 -19.59
N LYS A 87 1.76 2.74 -20.85
CA LYS A 87 1.43 1.35 -21.19
C LYS A 87 2.72 0.57 -21.40
N LEU A 88 2.77 -0.64 -20.86
CA LEU A 88 3.91 -1.54 -21.04
C LEU A 88 3.84 -2.14 -22.45
N LEU A 89 4.81 -1.80 -23.31
CA LEU A 89 4.90 -2.31 -24.67
C LEU A 89 5.61 -3.67 -24.71
N LEU A 90 6.68 -3.79 -23.94
CA LEU A 90 7.50 -5.00 -23.94
C LEU A 90 8.02 -5.30 -22.55
N LYS A 91 7.97 -6.58 -22.18
CA LYS A 91 8.60 -7.12 -20.98
C LYS A 91 9.40 -8.36 -21.36
N LYS A 92 10.72 -8.30 -21.28
CA LYS A 92 11.62 -9.42 -21.54
C LYS A 92 12.38 -9.78 -20.27
N ARG A 93 12.52 -11.08 -19.99
CA ARG A 93 13.33 -11.57 -18.87
C ARG A 93 14.56 -12.28 -19.43
N THR A 94 15.74 -11.90 -18.94
CA THR A 94 17.02 -12.54 -19.26
C THR A 94 17.66 -12.96 -17.94
N GLY A 95 17.49 -14.25 -17.59
CA GLY A 95 17.88 -14.78 -16.28
C GLY A 95 17.20 -14.05 -15.12
N ALA A 96 18.02 -13.41 -14.27
CA ALA A 96 17.54 -12.60 -13.15
C ALA A 96 17.08 -11.18 -13.53
N LYS A 97 17.44 -10.67 -14.72
CA LYS A 97 17.13 -9.30 -15.15
C LYS A 97 15.79 -9.23 -15.89
N VAL A 98 14.99 -8.21 -15.60
CA VAL A 98 13.74 -7.92 -16.31
C VAL A 98 13.85 -6.57 -16.99
N TYR A 99 13.81 -6.57 -18.32
CA TYR A 99 13.75 -5.38 -19.15
C TYR A 99 12.30 -5.03 -19.45
N ARG A 100 11.96 -3.74 -19.33
CA ARG A 100 10.62 -3.22 -19.65
C ARG A 100 10.75 -1.99 -20.53
N LYS A 101 10.04 -1.98 -21.66
CA LYS A 101 9.86 -0.80 -22.51
C LYS A 101 8.43 -0.32 -22.37
N TYR A 102 8.26 0.96 -22.04
CA TYR A 102 6.96 1.60 -21.92
C TYR A 102 6.72 2.52 -23.10
N ASP A 103 5.45 2.71 -23.41
CA ASP A 103 4.96 3.71 -24.34
C ASP A 103 5.01 5.11 -23.73
N ALA A 104 4.87 6.14 -24.57
CA ALA A 104 4.68 7.51 -24.15
C ALA A 104 3.46 7.65 -23.22
N ALA A 105 3.56 8.57 -22.28
CA ALA A 105 2.49 8.86 -21.33
C ALA A 105 1.30 9.49 -22.06
N LYS A 106 0.18 8.78 -22.12
CA LYS A 106 -1.06 9.27 -22.75
C LYS A 106 -2.26 8.98 -21.87
N THR A 107 -3.26 9.87 -21.89
CA THR A 107 -4.52 9.64 -21.17
C THR A 107 -5.33 8.55 -21.88
N PRO A 108 -6.20 7.81 -21.17
CA PRO A 108 -7.13 6.88 -21.82
C PRO A 108 -7.94 7.53 -22.94
N TYR A 109 -8.37 8.78 -22.75
CA TYR A 109 -9.03 9.57 -23.79
C TYR A 109 -8.18 9.72 -25.06
N GLN A 110 -6.92 10.16 -24.94
CA GLN A 110 -6.02 10.30 -26.09
C GLN A 110 -5.82 8.97 -26.83
N ARG A 111 -5.65 7.87 -26.09
CA ARG A 111 -5.48 6.53 -26.68
C ARG A 111 -6.73 6.06 -27.44
N ILE A 112 -7.92 6.41 -26.97
CA ILE A 112 -9.17 6.11 -27.69
C ILE A 112 -9.26 6.91 -28.99
N LEU A 113 -8.84 8.19 -28.99
CA LEU A 113 -8.84 8.99 -30.21
C LEU A 113 -7.89 8.45 -31.27
N GLU A 114 -6.75 7.90 -30.85
CA GLU A 114 -5.74 7.27 -31.73
C GLU A 114 -6.12 5.86 -32.19
N SER A 115 -7.12 5.22 -31.57
CA SER A 115 -7.51 3.85 -31.92
C SER A 115 -8.35 3.82 -33.19
N GLU A 116 -7.95 3.00 -34.15
CA GLU A 116 -8.70 2.73 -35.39
C GLU A 116 -9.94 1.86 -35.13
N LEU A 117 -9.97 1.11 -34.03
CA LEU A 117 -11.08 0.22 -33.66
C LEU A 117 -12.31 0.95 -33.12
N VAL A 118 -12.22 2.27 -32.93
CA VAL A 118 -13.30 3.08 -32.34
C VAL A 118 -13.87 3.99 -33.42
N GLU A 119 -15.18 3.91 -33.62
CA GLU A 119 -15.91 4.74 -34.58
C GLU A 119 -15.72 6.25 -34.30
N GLU A 120 -15.58 7.05 -35.36
CA GLU A 120 -15.42 8.50 -35.23
C GLU A 120 -16.60 9.16 -34.49
N LYS A 121 -17.82 8.65 -34.64
CA LYS A 121 -18.99 9.13 -33.89
C LYS A 121 -18.80 9.05 -32.36
N ALA A 122 -18.14 7.99 -31.87
CA ALA A 122 -17.81 7.85 -30.45
C ALA A 122 -16.70 8.83 -30.04
N LYS A 123 -15.68 9.01 -30.89
CA LYS A 123 -14.59 9.97 -30.65
C LYS A 123 -15.09 11.41 -30.60
N GLU A 124 -16.01 11.80 -31.49
CA GLU A 124 -16.66 13.11 -31.46
C GLU A 124 -17.42 13.38 -30.16
N LYS A 125 -18.17 12.38 -29.65
CA LYS A 125 -18.84 12.48 -28.34
C LYS A 125 -17.82 12.74 -27.23
N LEU A 126 -16.68 12.04 -27.26
CA LEU A 126 -15.60 12.24 -26.28
C LEU A 126 -14.95 13.62 -26.40
N ARG A 127 -14.72 14.12 -27.63
CA ARG A 127 -14.19 15.49 -27.87
C ARG A 127 -15.14 16.55 -27.33
N LYS A 128 -16.45 16.42 -27.61
CA LYS A 128 -17.50 17.31 -27.08
C LYS A 128 -17.59 17.27 -25.56
N GLN A 129 -17.40 16.09 -24.96
CA GLN A 129 -17.36 15.96 -23.52
C GLN A 129 -16.11 16.64 -22.95
N TYR A 130 -14.92 16.37 -23.50
CA TYR A 130 -13.65 16.96 -23.07
C TYR A 130 -13.68 18.49 -23.07
N ALA A 131 -14.24 19.10 -24.13
CA ALA A 131 -14.36 20.55 -24.25
C ALA A 131 -15.17 21.21 -23.11
N LYS A 132 -16.04 20.46 -22.43
CA LYS A 132 -16.85 20.94 -21.29
C LYS A 132 -16.18 20.71 -19.94
N LEU A 133 -15.08 19.96 -19.88
CA LEU A 133 -14.43 19.57 -18.64
C LEU A 133 -13.34 20.57 -18.26
N ASP A 134 -13.31 20.91 -16.98
CA ASP A 134 -12.26 21.73 -16.37
C ASP A 134 -11.54 20.88 -15.31
N PRO A 135 -10.24 20.59 -15.49
CA PRO A 135 -9.51 19.72 -14.57
C PRO A 135 -9.42 20.29 -13.16
N LEU A 136 -9.38 21.62 -12.98
CA LEU A 136 -9.31 22.25 -11.67
C LEU A 136 -10.64 22.16 -10.94
N LYS A 137 -11.76 22.36 -11.66
CA LYS A 137 -13.11 22.17 -11.08
C LYS A 137 -13.33 20.71 -10.66
N LEU A 138 -12.90 19.75 -11.48
CA LEU A 138 -12.98 18.33 -11.13
C LEU A 138 -12.15 18.00 -9.89
N LEU A 139 -10.92 18.53 -9.81
CA LEU A 139 -10.04 18.29 -8.66
C LEU A 139 -10.61 18.87 -7.37
N LYS A 140 -11.11 20.12 -7.40
CA LYS A 140 -11.77 20.76 -6.25
C LYS A 140 -12.98 19.95 -5.79
N LYS A 141 -13.84 19.53 -6.74
CA LYS A 141 -15.01 18.70 -6.42
C LYS A 141 -14.60 17.37 -5.78
N LEU A 142 -13.56 16.71 -6.29
CA LEU A 142 -13.03 15.48 -5.69
C LEU A 142 -12.56 15.72 -4.25
N GLN A 143 -11.77 16.78 -4.00
CA GLN A 143 -11.29 17.13 -2.66
C GLN A 143 -12.44 17.35 -1.68
N THR A 144 -13.45 18.13 -2.06
CA THR A 144 -14.64 18.37 -1.24
C THR A 144 -15.38 17.07 -0.91
N ILE A 145 -15.53 16.16 -1.88
CA ILE A 145 -16.18 14.87 -1.63
C ILE A 145 -15.30 13.99 -0.72
N GLN A 146 -13.98 13.99 -0.91
CA GLN A 146 -13.04 13.24 -0.07
C GLN A 146 -13.12 13.69 1.40
N GLU A 147 -13.22 15.00 1.66
CA GLU A 147 -13.41 15.52 3.02
C GLU A 147 -14.71 15.01 3.64
N LYS A 148 -15.81 15.03 2.88
CA LYS A 148 -17.11 14.49 3.33
C LYS A 148 -17.04 12.99 3.62
N VAL A 149 -16.40 12.22 2.72
CA VAL A 149 -16.20 10.77 2.90
C VAL A 149 -15.38 10.50 4.15
N LYS A 150 -14.31 11.26 4.38
CA LYS A 150 -13.47 11.13 5.58
C LYS A 150 -14.24 11.45 6.86
N ALA A 151 -15.11 12.47 6.85
CA ALA A 151 -15.90 12.87 8.01
C ALA A 151 -16.89 11.78 8.47
N ILE A 152 -17.39 10.95 7.55
CA ILE A 152 -18.31 9.85 7.87
C ILE A 152 -17.60 8.49 7.97
N SER A 153 -16.29 8.46 7.78
CA SER A 153 -15.53 7.22 7.74
C SER A 153 -15.29 6.67 9.15
N LEU A 154 -15.44 5.35 9.29
CA LEU A 154 -15.16 4.63 10.52
C LEU A 154 -13.73 4.08 10.46
N PRO A 155 -13.02 4.00 11.61
CA PRO A 155 -11.70 3.37 11.66
C PRO A 155 -11.72 1.98 11.03
N SER A 156 -10.76 1.68 10.17
CA SER A 156 -10.66 0.35 9.57
C SER A 156 -10.47 -0.70 10.69
N LEU A 157 -11.29 -1.75 10.71
CA LEU A 157 -11.17 -2.89 11.65
C LEU A 157 -9.77 -3.55 11.60
N PHE A 158 -9.04 -3.38 10.50
CA PHE A 158 -7.64 -3.76 10.35
C PHE A 158 -6.79 -2.52 10.11
N PRO A 159 -6.39 -1.77 11.16
CA PRO A 159 -5.47 -0.67 10.97
C PRO A 159 -4.21 -1.23 10.30
N ARG A 160 -3.87 -0.74 9.11
CA ARG A 160 -2.53 -0.96 8.55
C ARG A 160 -1.53 -0.13 9.35
N SER A 161 -1.33 -0.50 10.61
CA SER A 161 -0.07 -0.33 11.31
C SER A 161 1.04 -0.89 10.42
N LEU A 162 2.10 -0.10 10.21
CA LEU A 162 3.47 -0.47 9.77
C LEU A 162 3.97 0.05 8.41
N LYS A 163 3.16 0.33 7.38
CA LYS A 163 3.73 0.76 6.07
C LYS A 163 4.00 2.27 5.95
N ARG A 164 3.14 3.12 6.51
CA ARG A 164 3.29 4.59 6.41
C ARG A 164 4.27 5.15 7.45
N ARG A 165 4.35 4.54 8.64
CA ARG A 165 5.38 4.85 9.66
C ARG A 165 6.80 4.56 9.16
N LYS A 166 7.04 3.46 8.43
CA LYS A 166 8.37 3.12 7.88
C LYS A 166 8.98 4.21 6.99
N ARG A 167 8.18 4.94 6.20
CA ARG A 167 8.71 5.98 5.28
C ARG A 167 9.21 7.22 6.02
N GLN A 168 8.50 7.67 7.05
CA GLN A 168 8.96 8.80 7.89
C GLN A 168 10.16 8.38 8.76
N GLN A 169 10.13 7.15 9.30
CA GLN A 169 11.20 6.63 10.16
C GLN A 169 12.52 6.40 9.42
N CYS A 170 12.49 5.93 8.16
CA CYS A 170 13.69 5.77 7.34
C CYS A 170 14.29 7.11 6.87
N ALA A 171 13.52 8.20 6.81
CA ALA A 171 14.04 9.53 6.51
C ALA A 171 14.89 10.04 7.69
N ASN A 172 14.36 9.97 8.91
CA ASN A 172 15.09 10.35 10.12
C ASN A 172 16.34 9.48 10.35
N LEU A 173 16.26 8.16 10.10
CA LEU A 173 17.42 7.27 10.23
C LEU A 173 18.57 7.68 9.30
N ARG A 174 18.27 8.06 8.05
CA ARG A 174 19.29 8.50 7.08
C ARG A 174 19.93 9.83 7.48
N GLU A 175 19.14 10.80 7.91
CA GLU A 175 19.66 12.09 8.38
C GLU A 175 20.58 11.92 9.59
N HIS A 176 20.19 11.12 10.59
CA HIS A 176 21.03 10.86 11.76
C HIS A 176 22.30 10.06 11.42
N LEU A 177 22.23 9.10 10.49
CA LEU A 177 23.42 8.37 10.04
C LEU A 177 24.37 9.27 9.24
N VAL A 178 23.86 10.24 8.47
CA VAL A 178 24.69 11.25 7.77
C VAL A 178 25.37 12.20 8.76
N ILE A 179 24.66 12.64 9.82
CA ILE A 179 25.26 13.43 10.91
C ILE A 179 26.39 12.64 11.59
N ALA A 180 26.15 11.36 11.91
CA ALA A 180 27.17 10.49 12.51
C ALA A 180 28.38 10.19 11.59
N ILE A 181 28.23 10.34 10.27
CA ILE A 181 29.34 10.23 9.31
C ILE A 181 30.16 11.54 9.27
N ASN A 182 29.48 12.68 9.30
CA ASN A 182 30.12 14.00 9.17
C ASN A 182 30.81 14.45 10.48
N GLU A 183 30.29 14.04 11.63
CA GLU A 183 30.97 14.19 12.92
C GLU A 183 32.02 13.08 13.05
N THR A 184 33.26 13.38 12.65
CA THR A 184 34.45 12.50 12.61
C THR A 184 34.90 11.96 13.98
N LYS A 185 34.02 11.27 14.70
CA LYS A 185 34.38 10.44 15.85
C LYS A 185 34.27 8.99 15.43
N LYS A 186 35.31 8.18 15.75
CA LYS A 186 35.35 6.72 15.59
C LYS A 186 34.29 6.03 16.47
N LEU A 187 33.03 6.36 16.29
CA LEU A 187 31.93 5.80 17.05
C LEU A 187 31.70 4.37 16.59
N THR A 188 31.67 3.46 17.54
CA THR A 188 31.31 2.07 17.32
C THR A 188 29.83 1.97 16.91
N VAL A 189 29.47 0.89 16.19
CA VAL A 189 28.08 0.63 15.76
C VAL A 189 27.08 0.75 16.92
N ARG A 190 27.48 0.35 18.13
CA ARG A 190 26.66 0.46 19.34
C ARG A 190 26.43 1.90 19.77
N GLU A 191 27.43 2.77 19.68
CA GLU A 191 27.30 4.19 20.03
C GLU A 191 26.41 4.92 19.02
N ILE A 192 26.56 4.62 17.73
CA ILE A 192 25.67 5.13 16.68
C ILE A 192 24.22 4.70 16.94
N ILE A 193 23.98 3.44 17.32
CA ILE A 193 22.60 2.99 17.61
C ILE A 193 22.02 3.71 18.84
N LYS A 194 22.84 4.07 19.84
CA LYS A 194 22.36 4.78 21.03
C LYS A 194 22.01 6.24 20.80
N THR A 195 22.58 6.89 19.79
CA THR A 195 22.23 8.27 19.42
C THR A 195 20.95 8.35 18.58
N LEU A 196 20.44 7.21 18.09
CA LEU A 196 19.21 7.17 17.32
C LEU A 196 17.98 7.38 18.21
N PRO A 197 16.96 8.09 17.71
CA PRO A 197 15.78 8.39 18.50
C PRO A 197 14.96 7.13 18.84
N PRO A 198 14.25 7.15 19.98
CA PRO A 198 13.45 6.03 20.42
C PRO A 198 12.35 5.66 19.42
N GLY A 199 12.08 4.37 19.31
CA GLY A 199 11.15 3.79 18.36
C GLY A 199 11.76 3.46 17.00
N CYS A 200 12.97 3.95 16.68
CA CYS A 200 13.66 3.69 15.40
C CYS A 200 13.85 2.20 15.14
N ILE A 201 13.70 1.82 13.87
CA ILE A 201 13.91 0.46 13.39
C ILE A 201 15.28 0.39 12.73
N VAL A 202 16.09 -0.56 13.17
CA VAL A 202 17.47 -0.75 12.72
C VAL A 202 17.68 -2.17 12.18
N GLN A 203 18.42 -2.27 11.08
CA GLN A 203 18.83 -3.52 10.46
C GLN A 203 20.34 -3.51 10.21
N PRO A 204 21.00 -4.67 10.14
CA PRO A 204 22.45 -4.67 9.99
C PRO A 204 22.91 -4.19 8.60
N SER A 205 22.01 -4.10 7.60
CA SER A 205 22.30 -3.42 6.32
C SER A 205 22.53 -1.92 6.47
N ASP A 206 21.93 -1.30 7.49
CA ASP A 206 21.96 0.15 7.68
C ASP A 206 23.33 0.64 8.18
N PHE A 207 24.17 -0.28 8.68
CA PHE A 207 25.47 0.03 9.28
C PHE A 207 26.67 -0.53 8.51
N LEU A 208 26.46 -1.11 7.33
CA LEU A 208 27.54 -1.72 6.53
C LEU A 208 28.66 -0.75 6.14
N GLN A 209 28.38 0.55 6.15
CA GLN A 209 29.37 1.60 5.93
C GLN A 209 30.29 1.88 7.14
N PHE A 210 29.91 1.40 8.33
CA PHE A 210 30.68 1.63 9.57
C PHE A 210 31.47 0.40 10.04
N SER A 211 31.07 -0.82 9.65
CA SER A 211 31.79 -2.04 10.02
C SER A 211 31.37 -3.24 9.15
N ASN A 212 32.08 -4.36 9.30
CA ASN A 212 31.73 -5.60 8.60
C ASN A 212 30.47 -6.26 9.21
N ARG A 213 29.84 -7.15 8.43
CA ARG A 213 28.57 -7.78 8.82
C ARG A 213 28.65 -8.55 10.14
N THR A 214 29.74 -9.26 10.37
CA THR A 214 29.97 -10.09 11.56
C THR A 214 30.01 -9.25 12.83
N THR A 215 30.74 -8.13 12.81
CA THR A 215 30.85 -7.19 13.93
C THR A 215 29.52 -6.49 14.22
N ILE A 216 28.78 -6.09 13.17
CA ILE A 216 27.45 -5.49 13.34
C ILE A 216 26.48 -6.48 13.98
N ASP A 217 26.44 -7.72 13.47
CA ASP A 217 25.57 -8.76 14.02
C ASP A 217 25.94 -9.12 15.46
N PHE A 218 27.24 -9.09 15.81
CA PHE A 218 27.71 -9.24 17.18
C PHE A 218 27.20 -8.12 18.11
N HIS A 219 27.31 -6.85 17.69
CA HIS A 219 26.80 -5.72 18.48
C HIS A 219 25.28 -5.77 18.65
N LEU A 220 24.52 -6.02 17.58
CA LEU A 220 23.05 -6.12 17.66
C LEU A 220 22.60 -7.27 18.56
N LYS A 221 23.26 -8.45 18.48
CA LYS A 221 22.98 -9.56 19.39
C LYS A 221 23.28 -9.20 20.84
N THR A 222 24.40 -8.51 21.09
CA THR A 222 24.82 -8.09 22.43
C THR A 222 23.87 -7.05 23.02
N MET A 223 23.47 -6.04 22.24
CA MET A 223 22.51 -5.02 22.65
C MET A 223 21.13 -5.62 22.92
N LYS A 224 20.69 -6.58 22.09
CA LYS A 224 19.44 -7.33 22.34
C LYS A 224 19.51 -8.10 23.67
N LYS A 225 20.62 -8.80 23.94
CA LYS A 225 20.81 -9.54 25.21
C LYS A 225 20.79 -8.62 26.42
N ARG A 226 21.24 -7.37 26.27
CA ARG A 226 21.24 -6.33 27.31
C ARG A 226 19.92 -5.55 27.42
N GLY A 227 18.91 -5.86 26.61
CA GLY A 227 17.63 -5.15 26.59
C GLY A 227 17.71 -3.72 26.02
N GLU A 228 18.81 -3.36 25.37
CA GLU A 228 19.00 -2.03 24.76
C GLU A 228 18.20 -1.88 23.45
N ILE A 229 17.86 -3.00 22.80
CA ILE A 229 17.04 -3.05 21.58
C ILE A 229 16.11 -4.27 21.58
N GLU A 230 14.94 -4.13 20.98
CA GLU A 230 13.92 -5.17 20.88
C GLU A 230 13.90 -5.80 19.49
N ARG A 231 13.84 -7.13 19.39
CA ARG A 231 13.77 -7.81 18.09
C ARG A 231 12.31 -7.87 17.62
N ILE A 232 12.01 -7.21 16.50
CA ILE A 232 10.67 -7.21 15.88
C ILE A 232 10.56 -8.12 14.64
N GLY A 233 11.68 -8.68 14.18
CA GLY A 233 11.71 -9.59 13.03
C GLY A 233 13.07 -10.23 12.80
N ARG A 234 13.20 -11.05 11.74
CA ARG A 234 14.46 -11.70 11.40
C ARG A 234 15.50 -10.65 10.96
N GLY A 235 16.45 -10.35 11.85
CA GLY A 235 17.49 -9.35 11.61
C GLY A 235 16.98 -7.90 11.67
N VAL A 236 15.85 -7.67 12.33
CA VAL A 236 15.24 -6.34 12.47
C VAL A 236 15.00 -6.04 13.94
N TYR A 237 15.50 -4.89 14.38
CA TYR A 237 15.45 -4.46 15.77
C TYR A 237 14.79 -3.09 15.90
N ARG A 238 14.25 -2.79 17.08
CA ARG A 238 13.62 -1.53 17.44
C ARG A 238 14.31 -0.96 18.68
N ILE A 239 14.58 0.34 18.67
CA ILE A 239 15.08 1.05 19.85
C ILE A 239 13.89 1.35 20.77
N PRO A 240 13.89 0.91 22.03
CA PRO A 240 12.81 1.21 22.96
C PRO A 240 12.78 2.71 23.30
N GLY A 241 11.60 3.26 23.57
CA GLY A 241 11.48 4.56 24.23
C GLY A 241 11.71 4.38 25.72
N HIS A 242 12.71 5.03 26.31
CA HIS A 242 13.04 4.94 27.74
C HIS A 242 11.77 5.11 28.61
N ALA A 243 11.60 4.38 29.72
CA ALA A 243 12.56 4.28 30.82
C ALA A 243 12.86 2.86 31.33
N SER A 244 14.06 2.75 31.88
CA SER A 244 14.61 1.67 32.68
C SER A 244 13.63 1.13 33.73
N THR A 245 13.37 -0.18 33.73
CA THR A 245 13.15 -0.94 34.96
C THR A 245 13.71 -2.34 34.75
N LYS A 246 14.70 -2.70 35.58
CA LYS A 246 15.25 -4.05 35.66
C LYS A 246 14.12 -4.98 36.12
N VAL A 247 13.67 -5.90 35.26
CA VAL A 247 12.94 -7.07 35.73
C VAL A 247 13.99 -8.10 36.16
N VAL A 248 14.22 -8.18 37.46
CA VAL A 248 14.94 -9.30 38.07
C VAL A 248 13.99 -10.50 38.02
N HIS A 249 14.36 -11.56 37.32
CA HIS A 249 13.66 -12.84 37.42
C HIS A 249 13.99 -13.44 38.79
N LEU A 250 13.02 -13.39 39.71
CA LEU A 250 13.00 -14.31 40.84
C LEU A 250 12.43 -15.64 40.35
N SER A 251 13.24 -16.67 40.55
CA SER A 251 12.99 -18.08 40.23
C SER A 251 11.78 -18.62 40.97
N SER A 252 11.04 -19.45 40.24
CA SER A 252 9.85 -20.21 40.63
C SER A 252 9.99 -20.89 42.00
N GLN A 253 9.07 -20.61 42.92
CA GLN A 253 8.71 -21.55 43.98
C GLN A 253 7.44 -22.30 43.54
N LYS A 254 7.54 -23.62 43.65
CA LYS A 254 6.49 -24.61 43.42
C LYS A 254 5.27 -24.28 44.29
N ILE A 255 4.08 -24.34 43.71
CA ILE A 255 2.85 -24.54 44.45
C ILE A 255 2.55 -26.03 44.30
N ASP A 256 2.83 -26.79 45.35
CA ASP A 256 2.37 -28.16 45.49
C ASP A 256 0.89 -28.12 45.95
N GLU A 257 0.06 -28.90 45.27
CA GLU A 257 -1.31 -29.25 45.65
C GLU A 257 -1.30 -30.05 46.97
N ALA A 258 -2.21 -29.76 47.91
CA ALA A 258 -2.88 -30.79 48.72
C ALA A 258 -3.95 -30.21 49.69
N THR A 259 -5.06 -30.96 49.80
CA THR A 259 -6.01 -31.13 50.94
C THR A 259 -7.00 -29.98 51.22
N VAL A 260 -8.30 -30.10 50.93
CA VAL A 260 -9.36 -30.95 51.55
C VAL A 260 -9.51 -30.70 53.05
N SER A 261 -10.55 -29.93 53.44
CA SER A 261 -11.64 -30.35 54.36
C SER A 261 -12.33 -29.16 55.05
N GLN A 262 -13.66 -29.28 55.11
CA GLN A 262 -14.67 -28.57 55.91
C GLN A 262 -15.15 -27.20 55.44
#